data_AF-Q8RI75-F1
#
_entry.id   AF-Q8RI75-F1
#
_cell.length_a   1.000
_cell.length_b   1.000
_cell.length_c   1.000
_cell.angle_alpha   90.00
_cell.angle_beta   90.00
_cell.angle_gamma   90.00
#
_symmetry.space_group_name_H-M   'P 1'
#
loop_
_entity.id
_entity.type
_entity.pdbx_description
1 polymer ?
#
loop_
_entity_poly.entity_id
_entity_poly.type
_entity_poly.pdbx_seq_one_letter_code
_entity_poly.pdbx_strand_id
1 'polypeptide(L)'
;MMDRELFIQPSVRIRNFEKKLLTKIQFERLYEADNLQDSIRHLNETVYSEDLAKIDMEENFELALLNSLNKTYSEILSISPIKELVDVLTYKFAFHNIKVVVKEKILQENFEHIYSKVHYEDLDNLRKQFETEKGEKETWYEDTVIQAYKIFEKTKDPEKIEVFIDKKYFEKVLEISKTFELDLIEEYFRTMIDFINIRTFIRCKRQEQEIAVLKEALIQGGYIDTDDILTYFYKEIQDLVNAHKNSKIGKSLFLGLKGYNETGRLLLFEKHMENYLTNLLKERVKRMPYGPEIIFAYVHAKEIEIKNLRIALVGRANGLSADFIKERLRETYV
;
A
#
# COMPACT_ATOMS: atom_id res chain seq x y z
N MET A 1 -18.45 -18.61 -5.39
CA MET A 1 -17.10 -19.16 -5.69
C MET A 1 -16.68 -18.85 -7.12
N MET A 2 -15.50 -18.23 -7.31
CA MET A 2 -14.94 -17.92 -8.63
C MET A 2 -14.58 -19.20 -9.41
N ASP A 3 -14.90 -19.23 -10.70
CA ASP A 3 -14.39 -20.26 -11.62
C ASP A 3 -12.89 -20.06 -11.86
N ARG A 4 -12.10 -21.00 -11.32
CA ARG A 4 -10.63 -20.94 -11.38
C ARG A 4 -10.10 -21.26 -12.78
N GLU A 5 -10.82 -22.00 -13.61
CA GLU A 5 -10.35 -22.39 -14.95
C GLU A 5 -10.16 -21.18 -15.86
N LEU A 6 -10.96 -20.12 -15.66
CA LEU A 6 -10.81 -18.82 -16.32
C LEU A 6 -9.42 -18.19 -16.10
N PHE A 7 -8.71 -18.58 -15.04
CA PHE A 7 -7.42 -18.02 -14.67
C PHE A 7 -6.23 -18.82 -15.24
N ILE A 8 -6.42 -19.90 -15.99
CA ILE A 8 -5.31 -20.69 -16.55
C ILE A 8 -4.41 -19.83 -17.46
N GLN A 9 -4.98 -19.24 -18.51
CA GLN A 9 -4.22 -18.40 -19.46
C GLN A 9 -3.67 -17.11 -18.82
N PRO A 10 -4.45 -16.37 -18.01
CA PRO A 10 -3.93 -15.24 -17.24
C PRO A 10 -2.73 -15.62 -16.37
N SER A 11 -2.81 -16.74 -15.64
CA SER A 11 -1.72 -17.20 -14.78
C SER A 11 -0.44 -17.46 -15.56
N VAL A 12 -0.51 -18.10 -16.74
CA VAL A 12 0.67 -18.32 -17.60
C VAL A 12 1.31 -16.99 -18.02
N ARG A 13 0.51 -15.98 -18.38
CA ARG A 13 1.02 -14.64 -18.71
C ARG A 13 1.68 -13.98 -17.50
N ILE A 14 1.05 -14.04 -16.34
CA ILE A 14 1.62 -13.51 -15.09
C ILE A 14 2.96 -14.17 -14.78
N ARG A 15 3.08 -15.49 -14.87
CA ARG A 15 4.36 -16.20 -14.63
C ARG A 15 5.46 -15.75 -15.59
N ASN A 16 5.12 -15.32 -16.80
CA ASN A 16 6.09 -14.74 -17.73
C ASN A 16 6.48 -13.32 -17.27
N PHE A 17 5.52 -12.51 -16.82
CA PHE A 17 5.80 -11.18 -16.28
C PHE A 17 6.63 -11.21 -15.00
N GLU A 18 6.42 -12.20 -14.12
CA GLU A 18 7.23 -12.40 -12.92
C GLU A 18 8.73 -12.49 -13.26
N LYS A 19 9.11 -13.07 -14.41
CA LYS A 19 10.52 -13.16 -14.85
C LYS A 19 11.14 -11.82 -15.22
N LYS A 20 10.32 -10.79 -15.42
CA LYS A 20 10.75 -9.44 -15.76
C LYS A 20 10.88 -8.54 -14.53
N LEU A 21 10.48 -9.03 -13.34
CA LEU A 21 10.72 -8.33 -12.08
C LEU A 21 12.23 -8.31 -11.78
N LEU A 22 12.66 -7.23 -11.13
CA LEU A 22 14.02 -6.99 -10.71
C LEU A 22 14.41 -7.93 -9.58
N THR A 23 15.50 -8.64 -9.83
CA THR A 23 16.16 -9.48 -8.84
C THR A 23 16.83 -8.66 -7.76
N LYS A 24 17.13 -9.31 -6.63
CA LYS A 24 17.95 -8.71 -5.57
C LYS A 24 19.25 -8.12 -6.13
N ILE A 25 20.01 -8.86 -6.95
CA ILE A 25 21.29 -8.42 -7.55
C ILE A 25 21.10 -7.14 -8.38
N GLN A 26 19.99 -7.03 -9.12
CA GLN A 26 19.71 -5.81 -9.89
C GLN A 26 19.49 -4.63 -8.95
N PHE A 27 18.74 -4.78 -7.85
CA PHE A 27 18.62 -3.74 -6.83
C PHE A 27 19.97 -3.38 -6.17
N GLU A 28 20.85 -4.37 -5.94
CA GLU A 28 22.20 -4.11 -5.40
C GLU A 28 22.99 -3.16 -6.30
N ARG A 29 22.97 -3.41 -7.62
CA ARG A 29 23.60 -2.49 -8.59
C ARG A 29 23.04 -1.06 -8.52
N LEU A 30 21.73 -0.89 -8.28
CA LEU A 30 21.12 0.43 -8.19
C LEU A 30 21.61 1.21 -6.98
N TYR A 31 21.57 0.60 -5.79
CA TYR A 31 21.96 1.30 -4.57
C TYR A 31 23.47 1.34 -4.35
N GLU A 32 24.27 0.57 -5.10
CA GLU A 32 25.74 0.66 -5.07
C GLU A 32 26.30 1.62 -6.12
N ALA A 33 25.49 2.05 -7.10
CA ALA A 33 25.91 3.00 -8.12
C ALA A 33 26.43 4.33 -7.53
N ASP A 34 27.36 4.98 -8.22
CA ASP A 34 28.03 6.18 -7.74
C ASP A 34 27.08 7.37 -7.57
N ASN A 35 26.05 7.45 -8.41
CA ASN A 35 25.08 8.56 -8.44
C ASN A 35 23.76 8.10 -9.10
N LEU A 36 22.78 9.01 -9.16
CA LEU A 36 21.47 8.76 -9.77
C LEU A 36 21.58 8.34 -11.24
N GLN A 37 22.46 8.99 -12.02
CA GLN A 37 22.61 8.71 -13.44
C GLN A 37 23.10 7.28 -13.68
N ASP A 38 24.12 6.84 -12.95
CA ASP A 38 24.64 5.47 -13.06
C ASP A 38 23.61 4.45 -12.57
N SER A 39 22.83 4.77 -11.54
CA SER A 39 21.71 3.93 -11.11
C SER A 39 20.64 3.79 -12.19
N ILE A 40 20.30 4.86 -12.92
CA ILE A 40 19.31 4.82 -14.01
C ILE A 40 19.86 4.04 -15.22
N ARG A 41 21.15 4.13 -15.52
CA ARG A 41 21.77 3.35 -16.60
C ARG A 41 21.56 1.84 -16.41
N HIS A 42 21.63 1.34 -15.18
CA HIS A 42 21.33 -0.07 -14.88
C HIS A 42 19.88 -0.47 -15.17
N LEU A 43 18.93 0.48 -15.21
CA LEU A 43 17.53 0.22 -15.55
C LEU A 43 17.28 0.19 -17.06
N ASN A 44 18.19 0.69 -17.89
CA ASN A 44 18.04 0.67 -19.36
C ASN A 44 18.06 -0.76 -19.96
N GLU A 45 18.58 -1.74 -19.23
CA GLU A 45 18.55 -3.16 -19.62
C GLU A 45 17.28 -3.88 -19.13
N THR A 46 16.32 -3.15 -18.57
CA THR A 46 15.14 -3.70 -17.89
C THR A 46 13.85 -3.23 -18.57
N VAL A 47 12.70 -3.68 -18.05
CA VAL A 47 11.38 -3.24 -18.52
C VAL A 47 11.11 -1.75 -18.35
N TYR A 48 11.95 -1.03 -17.58
CA TYR A 48 11.82 0.39 -17.33
C TYR A 48 12.42 1.28 -18.41
N SER A 49 13.21 0.71 -19.33
CA SER A 49 13.89 1.45 -20.41
C SER A 49 12.96 2.32 -21.25
N GLU A 50 11.82 1.78 -21.67
CA GLU A 50 10.83 2.51 -22.48
C GLU A 50 10.27 3.73 -21.75
N ASP A 51 10.03 3.63 -20.44
CA ASP A 51 9.43 4.72 -19.66
C ASP A 51 10.48 5.75 -19.23
N LEU A 52 11.72 5.31 -19.00
CA LEU A 52 12.88 6.18 -18.76
C LEU A 52 13.30 6.96 -20.01
N ALA A 53 13.06 6.43 -21.22
CA ALA A 53 13.33 7.17 -22.45
C ALA A 53 12.36 8.35 -22.71
N LYS A 54 11.25 8.42 -21.95
CA LYS A 54 10.21 9.46 -22.10
C LYS A 54 10.39 10.64 -21.14
N ILE A 55 11.33 10.56 -20.22
CA ILE A 55 11.60 11.64 -19.26
C ILE A 55 12.77 12.49 -19.74
N ASP A 56 12.65 13.81 -19.55
CA ASP A 56 13.65 14.77 -20.05
C ASP A 56 14.94 14.82 -19.20
N MET A 57 14.82 14.46 -17.92
CA MET A 57 15.89 14.50 -16.93
C MET A 57 15.79 13.30 -15.98
N GLU A 58 16.93 12.79 -15.54
CA GLU A 58 17.03 11.66 -14.61
C GLU A 58 16.24 11.87 -13.31
N GLU A 59 16.19 13.10 -12.79
CA GLU A 59 15.45 13.47 -11.59
C GLU A 59 13.93 13.26 -11.71
N ASN A 60 13.41 13.17 -12.94
CA ASN A 60 12.01 12.89 -13.22
C ASN A 60 11.68 11.39 -13.24
N PHE A 61 12.55 10.52 -12.70
CA PHE A 61 12.34 9.07 -12.64
C PHE A 61 10.98 8.66 -12.03
N GLU A 62 10.41 9.47 -11.13
CA GLU A 62 9.09 9.21 -10.56
C GLU A 62 7.98 9.12 -11.62
N LEU A 63 8.05 9.93 -12.68
CA LEU A 63 7.12 9.85 -13.80
C LEU A 63 7.26 8.51 -14.54
N ALA A 64 8.49 8.04 -14.76
CA ALA A 64 8.74 6.75 -15.39
C ALA A 64 8.22 5.59 -14.53
N LEU A 65 8.44 5.65 -13.20
CA LEU A 65 7.92 4.65 -12.26
C LEU A 65 6.38 4.63 -12.23
N LEU A 66 5.74 5.81 -12.20
CA LEU A 66 4.29 5.94 -12.25
C LEU A 66 3.72 5.38 -13.57
N ASN A 67 4.33 5.71 -14.70
CA ASN A 67 3.93 5.21 -16.01
C ASN A 67 4.03 3.69 -16.09
N SER A 68 5.12 3.11 -15.58
CA SER A 68 5.31 1.66 -15.52
C SER A 68 4.25 0.98 -14.64
N LEU A 69 3.90 1.59 -13.51
CA LEU A 69 2.85 1.09 -12.63
C LEU A 69 1.47 1.15 -13.30
N ASN A 70 1.12 2.28 -13.92
CA ASN A 70 -0.14 2.44 -14.66
C ASN A 70 -0.26 1.42 -15.80
N LYS A 71 0.80 1.25 -16.60
CA LYS A 71 0.87 0.24 -17.68
C LYS A 71 0.66 -1.17 -17.14
N THR A 72 1.26 -1.50 -16.00
CA THR A 72 1.07 -2.79 -15.33
C THR A 72 -0.40 -2.99 -14.95
N TYR A 73 -1.04 -2.02 -14.29
CA TYR A 73 -2.45 -2.14 -13.92
C TYR A 73 -3.36 -2.26 -15.15
N SER A 74 -3.14 -1.48 -16.20
CA SER A 74 -3.90 -1.59 -17.46
C SER A 74 -3.74 -2.96 -18.11
N GLU A 75 -2.51 -3.50 -18.14
CA GLU A 75 -2.23 -4.82 -18.69
C GLU A 75 -2.91 -5.93 -17.87
N ILE A 76 -2.81 -5.86 -16.53
CA ILE A 76 -3.44 -6.83 -15.62
C ILE A 76 -4.96 -6.77 -15.72
N LEU A 77 -5.53 -5.58 -15.76
CA LEU A 77 -6.95 -5.37 -15.99
C LEU A 77 -7.37 -5.99 -17.32
N SER A 78 -6.59 -5.85 -18.40
CA SER A 78 -6.92 -6.40 -19.71
C SER A 78 -6.97 -7.94 -19.73
N ILE A 79 -6.07 -8.60 -18.98
CA ILE A 79 -5.97 -10.07 -18.97
C ILE A 79 -6.79 -10.74 -17.88
N SER A 80 -7.19 -10.01 -16.83
CA SER A 80 -7.98 -10.60 -15.74
C SER A 80 -9.40 -10.92 -16.24
N PRO A 81 -9.91 -12.15 -16.03
CA PRO A 81 -11.26 -12.53 -16.39
C PRO A 81 -12.30 -11.86 -15.48
N ILE A 82 -11.90 -11.46 -14.26
CA ILE A 82 -12.74 -10.79 -13.27
C ILE A 82 -12.06 -9.47 -12.91
N LYS A 83 -12.68 -8.35 -13.27
CA LYS A 83 -12.08 -7.02 -13.16
C LYS A 83 -12.05 -6.55 -11.71
N GLU A 84 -13.06 -6.94 -10.95
CA GLU A 84 -13.25 -6.63 -9.54
C GLU A 84 -12.05 -7.08 -8.69
N LEU A 85 -11.40 -8.19 -9.05
CA LEU A 85 -10.17 -8.67 -8.40
C LEU A 85 -9.04 -7.63 -8.51
N VAL A 86 -8.91 -7.00 -9.68
CA VAL A 86 -7.92 -5.97 -9.95
C VAL A 86 -8.36 -4.65 -9.31
N ASP A 87 -9.66 -4.34 -9.35
CA ASP A 87 -10.22 -3.12 -8.75
C ASP A 87 -9.92 -3.02 -7.25
N VAL A 88 -10.01 -4.14 -6.50
CA VAL A 88 -9.64 -4.19 -5.08
C VAL A 88 -8.21 -3.70 -4.82
N LEU A 89 -7.28 -4.03 -5.71
CA LEU A 89 -5.89 -3.58 -5.61
C LEU A 89 -5.74 -2.10 -5.98
N THR A 90 -6.66 -1.54 -6.76
CA THR A 90 -6.65 -0.12 -7.12
C THR A 90 -7.26 0.78 -6.05
N TYR A 91 -8.12 0.26 -5.15
CA TYR A 91 -8.83 1.11 -4.19
C TYR A 91 -7.92 1.91 -3.27
N LYS A 92 -6.73 1.43 -2.91
CA LYS A 92 -5.81 2.27 -2.12
C LYS A 92 -5.41 3.57 -2.82
N PHE A 93 -5.36 3.57 -4.15
CA PHE A 93 -5.14 4.77 -4.95
C PHE A 93 -6.39 5.63 -4.99
N ALA A 94 -7.56 5.00 -5.02
CA ALA A 94 -8.83 5.71 -4.94
C ALA A 94 -8.96 6.46 -3.61
N PHE A 95 -8.78 5.75 -2.49
CA PHE A 95 -8.80 6.37 -1.16
C PHE A 95 -7.68 7.40 -0.95
N HIS A 96 -6.53 7.26 -1.62
CA HIS A 96 -5.53 8.34 -1.70
C HIS A 96 -6.08 9.56 -2.43
N ASN A 97 -6.71 9.39 -3.59
CA ASN A 97 -7.33 10.48 -4.34
C ASN A 97 -8.45 11.18 -3.54
N ILE A 98 -9.25 10.46 -2.75
CA ILE A 98 -10.19 11.05 -1.79
C ILE A 98 -9.47 11.98 -0.81
N LYS A 99 -8.35 11.54 -0.22
CA LYS A 99 -7.57 12.37 0.70
C LYS A 99 -7.09 13.64 0.00
N VAL A 100 -6.64 13.52 -1.25
CA VAL A 100 -6.17 14.66 -2.05
C VAL A 100 -7.32 15.63 -2.32
N VAL A 101 -8.47 15.18 -2.84
CA VAL A 101 -9.59 16.06 -3.21
C VAL A 101 -10.20 16.76 -1.99
N VAL A 102 -10.30 16.07 -0.85
CA VAL A 102 -10.75 16.68 0.40
C VAL A 102 -9.76 17.75 0.88
N LYS A 103 -8.45 17.51 0.75
CA LYS A 103 -7.42 18.50 1.09
C LYS A 103 -7.44 19.69 0.13
N GLU A 104 -7.63 19.49 -1.18
CA GLU A 104 -7.82 20.59 -2.15
C GLU A 104 -8.98 21.48 -1.71
N LYS A 105 -10.11 20.88 -1.34
CA LYS A 105 -11.29 21.63 -0.87
C LYS A 105 -11.02 22.39 0.43
N ILE A 106 -10.29 21.81 1.37
CA ILE A 106 -10.00 22.45 2.66
C ILE A 106 -8.99 23.59 2.52
N LEU A 107 -7.90 23.34 1.77
CA LEU A 107 -6.79 24.27 1.62
C LEU A 107 -7.01 25.31 0.52
N GLN A 108 -7.99 25.09 -0.37
CA GLN A 108 -8.25 25.93 -1.55
C GLN A 108 -7.03 25.97 -2.49
N GLU A 109 -6.34 24.84 -2.60
CA GLU A 109 -5.15 24.67 -3.44
C GLU A 109 -5.36 23.56 -4.47
N ASN A 110 -4.61 23.61 -5.57
CA ASN A 110 -4.63 22.58 -6.61
C ASN A 110 -3.51 21.56 -6.37
N PHE A 111 -3.90 20.29 -6.25
CA PHE A 111 -3.04 19.13 -6.05
C PHE A 111 -3.19 18.10 -7.17
N GLU A 112 -3.55 18.52 -8.38
CA GLU A 112 -3.71 17.66 -9.57
C GLU A 112 -2.50 16.71 -9.78
N HIS A 113 -1.29 17.20 -9.50
CA HIS A 113 -0.05 16.46 -9.63
C HIS A 113 0.15 15.34 -8.58
N ILE A 114 -0.65 15.30 -7.52
CA ILE A 114 -0.58 14.31 -6.42
C ILE A 114 -1.51 13.12 -6.67
N TYR A 115 -2.49 13.26 -7.56
CA TYR A 115 -3.45 12.19 -7.86
C TYR A 115 -2.77 10.98 -8.49
N SER A 116 -3.19 9.81 -8.04
CA SER A 116 -2.86 8.56 -8.72
C SER A 116 -3.82 8.33 -9.87
N LYS A 117 -3.26 8.00 -11.04
CA LYS A 117 -4.03 7.64 -12.24
C LYS A 117 -4.28 6.13 -12.36
N VAL A 118 -3.91 5.36 -11.34
CA VAL A 118 -4.06 3.90 -11.32
C VAL A 118 -5.53 3.49 -11.20
N HIS A 119 -6.30 4.19 -10.35
CA HIS A 119 -7.75 4.02 -10.29
C HIS A 119 -8.40 5.01 -11.24
N TYR A 120 -9.35 4.54 -12.06
CA TYR A 120 -10.10 5.43 -12.94
C TYR A 120 -11.15 6.17 -12.10
N GLU A 121 -11.09 7.50 -12.15
CA GLU A 121 -12.03 8.39 -11.46
C GLU A 121 -12.31 9.60 -12.32
N ASP A 122 -13.56 10.03 -12.34
CA ASP A 122 -13.92 11.35 -12.84
C ASP A 122 -13.65 12.40 -11.74
N LEU A 123 -12.41 12.89 -11.70
CA LEU A 123 -11.96 13.89 -10.72
C LEU A 123 -12.78 15.18 -10.79
N ASP A 124 -13.22 15.57 -11.99
CA ASP A 124 -14.05 16.75 -12.16
C ASP A 124 -15.44 16.55 -11.56
N ASN A 125 -16.02 15.36 -11.71
CA ASN A 125 -17.25 15.00 -11.02
C ASN A 125 -17.06 15.01 -9.49
N LEU A 126 -15.95 14.51 -8.97
CA LEU A 126 -15.68 14.54 -7.52
C LEU A 126 -15.63 15.94 -6.95
N ARG A 127 -14.94 16.86 -7.64
CA ARG A 127 -14.84 18.26 -7.20
C ARG A 127 -16.23 18.90 -7.11
N LYS A 128 -17.14 18.55 -8.04
CA LYS A 128 -18.53 19.03 -8.02
C LYS A 128 -19.36 18.47 -6.86
N GLN A 129 -18.99 17.33 -6.27
CA GLN A 129 -19.71 16.77 -5.12
C GLN A 129 -19.72 17.70 -3.91
N PHE A 130 -18.72 18.59 -3.79
CA PHE A 130 -18.69 19.61 -2.73
C PHE A 130 -19.65 20.78 -2.96
N GLU A 131 -20.22 20.91 -4.16
CA GLU A 131 -21.15 22.00 -4.52
C GLU A 131 -22.61 21.58 -4.31
N THR A 132 -22.90 20.28 -4.44
CA THR A 132 -24.23 19.70 -4.25
C THR A 132 -24.33 18.94 -2.91
N GLU A 133 -24.62 19.66 -1.81
CA GLU A 133 -24.88 19.04 -0.50
C GLU A 133 -26.11 18.10 -0.47
N LYS A 134 -26.92 18.10 -1.54
CA LYS A 134 -28.25 17.48 -1.62
C LYS A 134 -28.41 16.40 -2.70
N GLY A 135 -27.34 16.02 -3.40
CA GLY A 135 -27.41 14.96 -4.42
C GLY A 135 -27.64 13.57 -3.83
N GLU A 136 -28.38 12.71 -4.53
CA GLU A 136 -28.35 11.28 -4.28
C GLU A 136 -26.92 10.78 -4.50
N LYS A 137 -26.45 9.92 -3.60
CA LYS A 137 -25.08 9.41 -3.62
C LYS A 137 -25.06 8.19 -4.54
N GLU A 138 -24.51 8.34 -5.74
CA GLU A 138 -24.54 7.28 -6.74
C GLU A 138 -23.46 6.22 -6.43
N THR A 139 -22.36 6.59 -5.75
CA THR A 139 -21.25 5.68 -5.48
C THR A 139 -20.72 5.71 -4.04
N TRP A 140 -20.09 4.61 -3.60
CA TRP A 140 -19.36 4.53 -2.31
C TRP A 140 -18.24 5.58 -2.21
N TYR A 141 -17.72 5.98 -3.37
CA TYR A 141 -16.60 6.89 -3.51
C TYR A 141 -17.02 8.33 -3.23
N GLU A 142 -18.10 8.80 -3.88
CA GLU A 142 -18.73 10.09 -3.62
C GLU A 142 -19.23 10.21 -2.17
N ASP A 143 -19.86 9.15 -1.65
CA ASP A 143 -20.31 9.11 -0.26
C ASP A 143 -19.15 9.32 0.73
N THR A 144 -18.00 8.66 0.47
CA THR A 144 -16.81 8.78 1.33
C THR A 144 -16.26 10.21 1.30
N VAL A 145 -16.15 10.85 0.13
CA VAL A 145 -15.69 12.25 -0.01
C VAL A 145 -16.56 13.20 0.82
N ILE A 146 -17.88 13.11 0.66
CA ILE A 146 -18.84 13.99 1.35
C ILE A 146 -18.78 13.77 2.86
N GLN A 147 -18.74 12.51 3.32
CA GLN A 147 -18.67 12.21 4.76
C GLN A 147 -17.34 12.69 5.38
N ALA A 148 -16.22 12.50 4.68
CA ALA A 148 -14.91 12.98 5.11
C ALA A 148 -14.90 14.50 5.29
N TYR A 149 -15.49 15.23 4.34
CA TYR A 149 -15.60 16.69 4.43
C TYR A 149 -16.54 17.13 5.55
N LYS A 150 -17.70 16.48 5.76
CA LYS A 150 -18.59 16.76 6.89
C LYS A 150 -17.93 16.55 8.25
N ILE A 151 -17.09 15.51 8.37
CA ILE A 151 -16.28 15.28 9.58
C ILE A 151 -15.36 16.46 9.83
N PHE A 152 -14.67 16.95 8.79
CA PHE A 152 -13.85 18.16 8.92
C PHE A 152 -14.67 19.39 9.29
N GLU A 153 -15.82 19.61 8.67
CA GLU A 153 -16.66 20.78 8.98
C GLU A 153 -17.07 20.82 10.46
N LYS A 154 -17.37 19.65 11.03
CA LYS A 154 -17.76 19.51 12.44
C LYS A 154 -16.57 19.61 13.40
N THR A 155 -15.41 19.07 13.03
CA THR A 155 -14.29 18.85 13.98
C THR A 155 -13.13 19.82 13.78
N LYS A 156 -12.95 20.34 12.56
CA LYS A 156 -11.79 21.11 12.10
C LYS A 156 -10.45 20.39 12.31
N ASP A 157 -10.48 19.06 12.38
CA ASP A 157 -9.33 18.22 12.68
C ASP A 157 -8.97 17.36 11.45
N PRO A 158 -7.83 17.62 10.78
CA PRO A 158 -7.37 16.83 9.64
C PRO A 158 -7.08 15.36 9.99
N GLU A 159 -6.68 15.05 11.23
CA GLU A 159 -6.36 13.68 11.65
C GLU A 159 -7.61 12.79 11.62
N LYS A 160 -8.77 13.35 11.98
CA LYS A 160 -10.06 12.64 11.91
C LYS A 160 -10.49 12.30 10.50
N ILE A 161 -10.13 13.13 9.52
CA ILE A 161 -10.37 12.85 8.10
C ILE A 161 -9.55 11.64 7.68
N GLU A 162 -8.25 11.64 8.00
CA GLU A 162 -7.33 10.55 7.65
C GLU A 162 -7.81 9.22 8.25
N VAL A 163 -8.14 9.21 9.54
CA VAL A 163 -8.66 8.03 10.25
C VAL A 163 -9.96 7.53 9.62
N PHE A 164 -10.89 8.43 9.29
CA PHE A 164 -12.16 8.05 8.66
C PHE A 164 -11.94 7.41 7.29
N ILE A 165 -11.12 8.03 6.44
CA ILE A 165 -10.87 7.53 5.09
C ILE A 165 -10.13 6.19 5.14
N ASP A 166 -9.15 6.02 6.04
CA ASP A 166 -8.45 4.74 6.22
C ASP A 166 -9.41 3.63 6.67
N LYS A 167 -10.35 3.92 7.57
CA LYS A 167 -11.39 2.96 7.96
C LYS A 167 -12.28 2.57 6.79
N LYS A 168 -12.74 3.54 6.01
CA LYS A 168 -13.55 3.28 4.81
C LYS A 168 -12.81 2.44 3.78
N TYR A 169 -11.50 2.64 3.62
CA TYR A 169 -10.68 1.79 2.77
C TYR A 169 -10.71 0.33 3.22
N PHE A 170 -10.46 0.07 4.51
CA PHE A 170 -10.45 -1.30 5.02
C PHE A 170 -11.82 -1.96 5.08
N GLU A 171 -12.88 -1.20 5.39
CA GLU A 171 -14.26 -1.67 5.26
C GLU A 171 -14.53 -2.15 3.83
N LYS A 172 -14.14 -1.36 2.82
CA LYS A 172 -14.41 -1.65 1.41
C LYS A 172 -13.63 -2.87 0.90
N VAL A 173 -12.32 -2.95 1.18
CA VAL A 173 -11.53 -4.10 0.72
C VAL A 173 -11.92 -5.39 1.43
N LEU A 174 -12.33 -5.34 2.71
CA LEU A 174 -12.82 -6.53 3.42
C LEU A 174 -14.20 -6.98 2.93
N GLU A 175 -15.10 -6.03 2.63
CA GLU A 175 -16.39 -6.32 2.01
C GLU A 175 -16.18 -7.10 0.71
N ILE A 176 -15.31 -6.60 -0.17
CA ILE A 176 -15.11 -7.20 -1.48
C ILE A 176 -14.24 -8.46 -1.40
N SER A 177 -13.24 -8.53 -0.52
CA SER A 177 -12.45 -9.77 -0.36
C SER A 177 -13.32 -10.96 0.04
N LYS A 178 -14.39 -10.72 0.83
CA LYS A 178 -15.35 -11.76 1.22
C LYS A 178 -16.19 -12.25 0.05
N THR A 179 -16.53 -11.39 -0.92
CA THR A 179 -17.33 -11.81 -2.09
C THR A 179 -16.54 -12.72 -3.03
N PHE A 180 -15.20 -12.61 -3.04
CA PHE A 180 -14.35 -13.50 -3.83
C PHE A 180 -14.26 -14.91 -3.26
N GLU A 181 -14.51 -15.10 -1.95
CA GLU A 181 -14.30 -16.37 -1.24
C GLU A 181 -12.87 -16.91 -1.40
N LEU A 182 -11.87 -16.00 -1.33
CA LEU A 182 -10.45 -16.31 -1.48
C LEU A 182 -9.70 -16.11 -0.15
N ASP A 183 -9.48 -17.20 0.58
CA ASP A 183 -8.84 -17.19 1.91
C ASP A 183 -7.54 -16.39 1.97
N LEU A 184 -6.71 -16.47 0.92
CA LEU A 184 -5.43 -15.76 0.89
C LEU A 184 -5.59 -14.24 0.82
N ILE A 185 -6.58 -13.75 0.08
CA ILE A 185 -6.81 -12.31 -0.07
C ILE A 185 -7.44 -11.75 1.21
N GLU A 186 -8.37 -12.49 1.83
CA GLU A 186 -8.89 -12.12 3.14
C GLU A 186 -7.76 -12.12 4.19
N GLU A 187 -6.95 -13.18 4.25
CA GLU A 187 -5.82 -13.28 5.19
C GLU A 187 -4.84 -12.12 5.00
N TYR A 188 -4.57 -11.70 3.76
CA TYR A 188 -3.72 -10.57 3.44
C TYR A 188 -4.24 -9.26 4.06
N PHE A 189 -5.52 -8.90 3.83
CA PHE A 189 -6.07 -7.64 4.34
C PHE A 189 -6.26 -7.65 5.85
N ARG A 190 -6.71 -8.77 6.43
CA ARG A 190 -6.87 -8.89 7.89
C ARG A 190 -5.54 -8.80 8.62
N THR A 191 -4.50 -9.43 8.07
CA THR A 191 -3.13 -9.29 8.58
C THR A 191 -2.64 -7.85 8.46
N MET A 192 -2.91 -7.16 7.34
CA MET A 192 -2.54 -5.77 7.16
C MET A 192 -3.18 -4.87 8.23
N ILE A 193 -4.46 -5.11 8.54
CA ILE A 193 -5.18 -4.41 9.63
C ILE A 193 -4.48 -4.61 10.97
N ASP A 194 -4.08 -5.84 11.31
CA ASP A 194 -3.37 -6.11 12.58
C ASP A 194 -2.08 -5.31 12.70
N PHE A 195 -1.24 -5.29 11.65
CA PHE A 195 -0.03 -4.48 11.64
C PHE A 195 -0.33 -2.98 11.74
N ILE A 196 -1.34 -2.49 11.03
CA ILE A 196 -1.72 -1.08 11.07
C ILE A 196 -2.23 -0.69 12.45
N ASN A 197 -3.07 -1.50 13.08
CA ASN A 197 -3.58 -1.27 14.43
C ASN A 197 -2.45 -1.22 15.46
N ILE A 198 -1.49 -2.14 15.39
CA ILE A 198 -0.32 -2.12 16.29
C ILE A 198 0.56 -0.90 16.01
N ARG A 199 0.77 -0.53 14.75
CA ARG A 199 1.49 0.71 14.38
C ARG A 199 0.78 1.95 14.95
N THR A 200 -0.54 2.00 14.84
CA THR A 200 -1.39 3.08 15.37
C THR A 200 -1.28 3.14 16.90
N PHE A 201 -1.34 1.99 17.58
CA PHE A 201 -1.10 1.89 19.02
C PHE A 201 0.26 2.49 19.43
N ILE A 202 1.34 2.11 18.73
CA ILE A 202 2.69 2.64 18.99
C ILE A 202 2.73 4.17 18.79
N ARG A 203 2.11 4.67 17.71
CA ARG A 203 2.04 6.12 17.43
C ARG A 203 1.29 6.87 18.52
N CYS A 204 0.09 6.41 18.88
CA CYS A 204 -0.72 7.03 19.93
C CYS A 204 0.03 7.07 21.26
N LYS A 205 0.71 5.97 21.63
CA LYS A 205 1.53 5.93 22.85
C LYS A 205 2.68 6.92 22.82
N ARG A 206 3.41 6.99 21.70
CA ARG A 206 4.53 7.92 21.52
C ARG A 206 4.10 9.38 21.55
N GLN A 207 2.90 9.67 21.06
CA GLN A 207 2.34 11.02 21.01
C GLN A 207 1.57 11.40 22.28
N GLU A 208 1.58 10.53 23.31
CA GLU A 208 0.87 10.74 24.57
C GLU A 208 -0.63 11.07 24.37
N GLN A 209 -1.22 10.55 23.28
CA GLN A 209 -2.63 10.72 22.99
C GLN A 209 -3.50 9.99 24.01
N GLU A 210 -4.78 10.35 24.12
CA GLU A 210 -5.73 9.67 25.00
C GLU A 210 -6.22 8.33 24.43
N ILE A 211 -6.68 7.42 25.30
CA ILE A 211 -7.23 6.12 24.89
C ILE A 211 -8.41 6.25 23.92
N ALA A 212 -9.18 7.34 24.05
CA ALA A 212 -10.31 7.64 23.16
C ALA A 212 -9.84 7.84 21.71
N VAL A 213 -8.69 8.49 21.50
CA VAL A 213 -8.09 8.70 20.17
C VAL A 213 -7.68 7.37 19.56
N LEU A 214 -7.02 6.50 20.35
CA LEU A 214 -6.67 5.16 19.87
C LEU A 214 -7.93 4.36 19.50
N LYS A 215 -8.95 4.36 20.35
CA LYS A 215 -10.21 3.66 20.09
C LYS A 215 -10.88 4.16 18.81
N GLU A 216 -10.85 5.46 18.56
CA GLU A 216 -11.35 6.07 17.33
C GLU A 216 -10.48 5.72 16.12
N ALA A 217 -9.17 5.51 16.28
CA ALA A 217 -8.25 5.20 15.20
C ALA A 217 -8.16 3.71 14.82
N LEU A 218 -8.46 2.79 15.74
CA LEU A 218 -8.38 1.35 15.48
C LEU A 218 -9.40 0.88 14.43
N ILE A 219 -8.91 0.04 13.51
CA ILE A 219 -9.64 -0.50 12.36
C ILE A 219 -10.16 -1.89 12.71
N GLN A 220 -11.43 -2.14 12.42
CA GLN A 220 -12.08 -3.43 12.70
C GLN A 220 -11.78 -4.47 11.62
N GLY A 221 -11.91 -5.75 11.95
CA GLY A 221 -11.82 -6.86 10.99
C GLY A 221 -10.47 -7.57 10.88
N GLY A 222 -9.48 -7.19 11.70
CA GLY A 222 -8.22 -7.94 11.86
C GLY A 222 -8.41 -9.34 12.47
N TYR A 223 -7.29 -10.01 12.79
CA TYR A 223 -7.32 -11.20 13.64
C TYR A 223 -7.14 -10.86 15.12
N ILE A 224 -6.51 -9.72 15.42
CA ILE A 224 -6.38 -9.21 16.78
C ILE A 224 -7.58 -8.33 17.08
N ASP A 225 -8.29 -8.67 18.16
CA ASP A 225 -9.44 -7.90 18.62
C ASP A 225 -9.01 -6.49 19.08
N THR A 226 -9.76 -5.47 18.69
CA THR A 226 -9.40 -4.09 19.03
C THR A 226 -9.52 -3.81 20.52
N ASP A 227 -10.45 -4.45 21.23
CA ASP A 227 -10.58 -4.33 22.68
C ASP A 227 -9.39 -4.98 23.39
N ASP A 228 -8.86 -6.10 22.85
CA ASP A 228 -7.61 -6.70 23.35
C ASP A 228 -6.45 -5.70 23.25
N ILE A 229 -6.27 -5.04 22.09
CA ILE A 229 -5.25 -3.99 21.91
C ILE A 229 -5.42 -2.85 22.93
N LEU A 230 -6.66 -2.41 23.18
CA LEU A 230 -6.95 -1.33 24.14
C LEU A 230 -6.57 -1.71 25.58
N THR A 231 -6.59 -3.00 25.96
CA THR A 231 -6.17 -3.43 27.31
C THR A 231 -4.69 -3.16 27.60
N TYR A 232 -3.87 -2.94 26.57
CA TYR A 232 -2.45 -2.62 26.69
C TYR A 232 -2.16 -1.13 26.72
N PHE A 233 -3.18 -0.27 26.61
CA PHE A 233 -2.97 1.17 26.47
C PHE A 233 -2.18 1.80 27.62
N TYR A 234 -2.34 1.33 28.85
CA TYR A 234 -1.59 1.84 30.01
C TYR A 234 -0.38 0.97 30.38
N LYS A 235 0.00 0.03 29.51
CA LYS A 235 1.17 -0.85 29.66
C LYS A 235 2.30 -0.41 28.74
N GLU A 236 3.44 -1.09 28.82
CA GLU A 236 4.54 -0.86 27.91
C GLU A 236 4.21 -1.37 26.50
N ILE A 237 4.74 -0.70 25.48
CA ILE A 237 4.53 -1.13 24.08
C ILE A 237 4.96 -2.59 23.86
N GLN A 238 6.02 -3.00 24.55
CA GLN A 238 6.55 -4.35 24.47
C GLN A 238 5.56 -5.40 25.00
N ASP A 239 4.68 -5.05 25.92
CA ASP A 239 3.71 -6.00 26.49
C ASP A 239 2.71 -6.48 25.44
N LEU A 240 2.22 -5.57 24.59
CA LEU A 240 1.33 -5.93 23.47
C LEU A 240 2.04 -6.86 22.48
N VAL A 241 3.27 -6.52 22.07
CA VAL A 241 4.04 -7.34 21.13
C VAL A 241 4.37 -8.71 21.72
N ASN A 242 4.69 -8.78 23.02
CA ASN A 242 4.96 -10.03 23.73
C ASN A 242 3.71 -10.91 23.83
N ALA A 243 2.53 -10.33 24.02
CA ALA A 243 1.27 -11.06 24.05
C ALA A 243 0.99 -11.78 22.73
N HIS A 244 1.35 -11.16 21.60
CA HIS A 244 1.17 -11.72 20.26
C HIS A 244 2.42 -12.40 19.67
N LYS A 245 3.45 -12.68 20.48
CA LYS A 245 4.72 -13.27 19.98
C LYS A 245 4.56 -14.62 19.30
N ASN A 246 3.55 -15.41 19.71
CA ASN A 246 3.26 -16.73 19.17
C ASN A 246 2.24 -16.69 18.02
N SER A 247 1.73 -15.51 17.65
CA SER A 247 0.87 -15.35 16.48
C SER A 247 1.68 -15.49 15.19
N LYS A 248 0.99 -15.65 14.05
CA LYS A 248 1.65 -15.70 12.73
C LYS A 248 2.53 -14.47 12.46
N ILE A 249 2.11 -13.29 12.90
CA ILE A 249 2.84 -12.02 12.70
C ILE A 249 3.88 -11.74 13.79
N GLY A 250 3.94 -12.53 14.87
CA GLY A 250 4.72 -12.23 16.07
C GLY A 250 6.20 -11.96 15.81
N LYS A 251 6.84 -12.73 14.91
CA LYS A 251 8.24 -12.51 14.52
C LYS A 251 8.45 -11.15 13.86
N SER A 252 7.57 -10.76 12.94
CA SER A 252 7.65 -9.48 12.24
C SER A 252 7.36 -8.30 13.17
N LEU A 253 6.41 -8.45 14.11
CA LEU A 253 6.15 -7.46 15.14
C LEU A 253 7.36 -7.24 16.04
N PHE A 254 8.00 -8.32 16.49
CA PHE A 254 9.20 -8.23 17.32
C PHE A 254 10.34 -7.50 16.61
N LEU A 255 10.62 -7.85 15.35
CA LEU A 255 11.66 -7.18 14.55
C LEU A 255 11.32 -5.71 14.29
N GLY A 256 10.05 -5.42 13.98
CA GLY A 256 9.57 -4.04 13.81
C GLY A 256 9.72 -3.20 15.09
N LEU A 257 9.36 -3.76 16.24
CA LEU A 257 9.51 -3.10 17.54
C LEU A 257 10.98 -2.89 17.91
N LYS A 258 11.85 -3.86 17.63
CA LYS A 258 13.31 -3.71 17.83
C LYS A 258 13.83 -2.49 17.07
N GLY A 259 13.50 -2.38 15.78
CA GLY A 259 13.91 -1.23 14.97
C GLY A 259 13.33 0.11 15.47
N TYR A 260 12.09 0.09 15.99
CA TYR A 260 11.51 1.26 16.64
C TYR A 260 12.26 1.66 17.92
N ASN A 261 12.58 0.70 18.79
CA ASN A 261 13.32 0.97 20.04
C ASN A 261 14.72 1.51 19.78
N GLU A 262 15.39 1.08 18.71
CA GLU A 262 16.72 1.54 18.33
C GLU A 262 16.72 2.95 17.70
N THR A 263 15.65 3.33 17.00
CA THR A 263 15.66 4.54 16.14
C THR A 263 14.59 5.59 16.47
N GLY A 264 13.58 5.24 17.28
CA GLY A 264 12.37 6.03 17.50
C GLY A 264 11.44 6.14 16.27
N ARG A 265 11.76 5.44 15.18
CA ARG A 265 11.07 5.54 13.88
C ARG A 265 10.38 4.23 13.52
N LEU A 266 9.21 4.33 12.90
CA LEU A 266 8.41 3.17 12.48
C LEU A 266 8.79 2.63 11.09
N LEU A 267 9.83 3.16 10.46
CA LEU A 267 10.25 2.76 9.12
C LEU A 267 10.55 1.25 9.02
N LEU A 268 11.26 0.70 10.01
CA LEU A 268 11.56 -0.74 10.05
C LEU A 268 10.33 -1.58 10.37
N PHE A 269 9.40 -1.06 11.18
CA PHE A 269 8.10 -1.70 11.42
C PHE A 269 7.31 -1.85 10.11
N GLU A 270 7.20 -0.77 9.32
CA GLU A 270 6.53 -0.79 8.03
C GLU A 270 7.20 -1.74 7.03
N LYS A 271 8.54 -1.75 7.00
CA LYS A 271 9.29 -2.71 6.19
C LYS A 271 8.96 -4.15 6.58
N HIS A 272 8.92 -4.49 7.88
CA HIS A 272 8.64 -5.86 8.32
C HIS A 272 7.19 -6.28 8.06
N MET A 273 6.23 -5.36 8.14
CA MET A 273 4.85 -5.58 7.69
C MET A 273 4.83 -5.93 6.19
N GLU A 274 5.46 -5.11 5.35
CA GLU A 274 5.44 -5.31 3.89
C GLU A 274 6.18 -6.58 3.47
N ASN A 275 7.29 -6.91 4.12
CA ASN A 275 8.00 -8.18 3.90
C ASN A 275 7.12 -9.38 4.30
N TYR A 276 6.43 -9.30 5.43
CA TYR A 276 5.51 -10.37 5.85
C TYR A 276 4.42 -10.60 4.79
N LEU A 277 3.76 -9.54 4.35
CA LEU A 277 2.69 -9.63 3.35
C LEU A 277 3.19 -10.16 2.01
N THR A 278 4.39 -9.73 1.57
CA THR A 278 5.05 -10.23 0.37
C THR A 278 5.34 -11.73 0.47
N ASN A 279 5.88 -12.18 1.60
CA ASN A 279 6.19 -13.59 1.82
C ASN A 279 4.95 -14.45 1.94
N LEU A 280 3.89 -13.98 2.62
CA LEU A 280 2.60 -14.65 2.69
C LEU A 280 2.09 -14.98 1.27
N LEU A 281 2.08 -13.98 0.38
CA LEU A 281 1.65 -14.16 -1.00
C LEU A 281 2.58 -15.10 -1.75
N LYS A 282 3.89 -14.81 -1.74
CA LYS A 282 4.92 -15.58 -2.46
C LYS A 282 4.89 -17.07 -2.11
N GLU A 283 4.85 -17.40 -0.82
CA GLU A 283 4.86 -18.79 -0.36
C GLU A 283 3.59 -19.54 -0.77
N ARG A 284 2.44 -18.88 -0.71
CA ARG A 284 1.14 -19.48 -1.03
C ARG A 284 0.97 -19.69 -2.52
N VAL A 285 1.32 -18.70 -3.35
CA VAL A 285 1.14 -18.80 -4.81
C VAL A 285 2.21 -19.63 -5.50
N LYS A 286 3.40 -19.83 -4.90
CA LYS A 286 4.49 -20.64 -5.49
C LYS A 286 4.04 -22.06 -5.88
N ARG A 287 3.08 -22.63 -5.15
CA ARG A 287 2.57 -24.00 -5.37
C ARG A 287 1.30 -24.05 -6.23
N MET A 288 0.76 -22.90 -6.62
CA MET A 288 -0.48 -22.83 -7.39
C MET A 288 -0.18 -22.91 -8.89
N PRO A 289 -0.80 -23.84 -9.64
CA PRO A 289 -0.64 -23.91 -11.08
C PRO A 289 -1.33 -22.73 -11.78
N TYR A 290 -2.52 -22.34 -11.31
CA TYR A 290 -3.29 -21.20 -11.78
C TYR A 290 -4.24 -20.68 -10.69
N GLY A 291 -4.64 -19.41 -10.81
CA GLY A 291 -5.67 -18.83 -9.94
C GLY A 291 -5.64 -17.31 -9.84
N PRO A 292 -6.71 -16.70 -9.31
CA PRO A 292 -6.78 -15.26 -9.05
C PRO A 292 -5.66 -14.76 -8.12
N GLU A 293 -5.22 -15.60 -7.19
CA GLU A 293 -4.16 -15.26 -6.23
C GLU A 293 -2.83 -14.96 -6.90
N ILE A 294 -2.53 -15.61 -8.03
CA ILE A 294 -1.30 -15.37 -8.80
C ILE A 294 -1.28 -13.96 -9.38
N ILE A 295 -2.42 -13.48 -9.89
CA ILE A 295 -2.57 -12.11 -10.37
C ILE A 295 -2.37 -11.14 -9.20
N PHE A 296 -3.04 -11.39 -8.07
CA PHE A 296 -2.94 -10.54 -6.88
C PHE A 296 -1.50 -10.42 -6.38
N ALA A 297 -0.80 -11.56 -6.27
CA ALA A 297 0.58 -11.60 -5.81
C ALA A 297 1.54 -10.86 -6.75
N TYR A 298 1.34 -10.97 -8.07
CA TYR A 298 2.16 -10.25 -9.04
C TYR A 298 1.96 -8.73 -8.97
N VAL A 299 0.72 -8.26 -8.84
CA VAL A 299 0.47 -6.81 -8.69
C VAL A 299 1.14 -6.29 -7.42
N HIS A 300 0.95 -6.97 -6.28
CA HIS A 300 1.64 -6.64 -5.03
C HIS A 300 3.18 -6.61 -5.21
N ALA A 301 3.73 -7.62 -5.88
CA ALA A 301 5.16 -7.69 -6.17
C ALA A 301 5.66 -6.49 -6.98
N LYS A 302 4.91 -6.09 -8.01
CA LYS A 302 5.25 -4.93 -8.83
C LYS A 302 5.24 -3.64 -8.04
N GLU A 303 4.31 -3.48 -7.10
CA GLU A 303 4.25 -2.30 -6.24
C GLU A 303 5.40 -2.22 -5.25
N ILE A 304 5.79 -3.35 -4.67
CA ILE A 304 6.99 -3.44 -3.82
C ILE A 304 8.26 -3.15 -4.63
N GLU A 305 8.34 -3.64 -5.88
CA GLU A 305 9.43 -3.32 -6.79
C GLU A 305 9.52 -1.82 -7.09
N ILE A 306 8.41 -1.16 -7.43
CA ILE A 306 8.34 0.30 -7.65
C ILE A 306 8.74 1.05 -6.37
N LYS A 307 8.31 0.60 -5.20
CA LYS A 307 8.70 1.20 -3.92
C LYS A 307 10.20 1.07 -3.65
N ASN A 308 10.77 -0.10 -3.91
CA ASN A 308 12.20 -0.34 -3.78
C ASN A 308 13.02 0.49 -4.77
N LEU A 309 12.54 0.64 -6.01
CA LEU A 309 13.15 1.51 -7.02
C LEU A 309 13.19 2.95 -6.54
N ARG A 310 12.05 3.46 -6.06
CA ARG A 310 11.98 4.80 -5.47
C ARG A 310 12.98 4.97 -4.32
N ILE A 311 13.04 4.02 -3.39
CA ILE A 311 13.98 4.08 -2.26
C ILE A 311 15.44 4.12 -2.75
N ALA A 312 15.79 3.29 -3.73
CA ALA A 312 17.13 3.23 -4.29
C ALA A 312 17.50 4.54 -5.01
N LEU A 313 16.64 4.99 -5.92
CA LEU A 313 16.88 6.17 -6.75
C LEU A 313 16.89 7.46 -5.93
N VAL A 314 15.92 7.65 -5.02
CA VAL A 314 15.92 8.80 -4.09
C VAL A 314 17.16 8.76 -3.20
N GLY A 315 17.54 7.58 -2.69
CA GLY A 315 18.72 7.44 -1.86
C GLY A 315 20.01 7.81 -2.59
N ARG A 316 20.16 7.38 -3.86
CA ARG A 316 21.28 7.75 -4.72
C ARG A 316 21.28 9.22 -5.10
N ALA A 317 20.12 9.79 -5.45
CA ALA A 317 19.98 11.22 -5.74
C ALA A 317 20.41 12.11 -4.57
N ASN A 318 20.24 11.63 -3.33
CA ASN A 318 20.62 12.33 -2.11
C ASN A 318 22.00 11.92 -1.56
N GLY A 319 22.80 11.13 -2.31
CA GLY A 319 24.14 10.71 -1.90
C GLY A 319 24.18 9.86 -0.62
N LEU A 320 23.09 9.17 -0.28
CA LEU A 320 23.03 8.31 0.91
C LEU A 320 23.89 7.07 0.71
N SER A 321 24.46 6.49 1.76
CA SER A 321 25.31 5.29 1.66
C SER A 321 24.54 4.04 1.20
N ALA A 322 25.25 3.09 0.58
CA ALA A 322 24.64 1.85 0.06
C ALA A 322 23.96 1.05 1.18
N ASP A 323 24.62 0.90 2.33
CA ASP A 323 24.08 0.21 3.51
C ASP A 323 22.80 0.87 4.03
N PHE A 324 22.76 2.21 4.06
CA PHE A 324 21.58 2.95 4.51
C PHE A 324 20.37 2.71 3.60
N ILE A 325 20.58 2.68 2.29
CA ILE A 325 19.52 2.40 1.31
C ILE A 325 19.08 0.94 1.42
N LYS A 326 20.03 0.00 1.43
CA LYS A 326 19.80 -1.45 1.54
C LYS A 326 18.96 -1.82 2.76
N GLU A 327 19.23 -1.20 3.91
CA GLU A 327 18.48 -1.40 5.15
C GLU A 327 16.99 -1.05 4.99
N ARG A 328 16.64 -0.17 4.06
CA ARG A 328 15.26 0.33 3.83
C ARG A 328 14.53 -0.41 2.73
N LEU A 329 15.24 -1.13 1.87
CA LEU A 329 14.62 -1.96 0.85
C LEU A 329 13.82 -3.10 1.47
N ARG A 330 12.66 -3.37 0.87
CA ARG A 330 11.78 -4.50 1.17
C ARG A 330 12.30 -5.73 0.45
N GLU A 331 11.88 -6.90 0.91
CA GLU A 331 12.20 -8.16 0.25
C GLU A 331 11.68 -8.18 -1.19
N THR A 332 12.52 -8.65 -2.12
CA THR A 332 12.13 -8.83 -3.52
C THR A 332 11.25 -10.05 -3.67
N TYR A 333 10.31 -9.97 -4.61
CA TYR A 333 9.44 -11.11 -4.90
C TYR A 333 10.19 -12.23 -5.62
N VAL A 334 11.10 -11.90 -6.54
CA VAL A 334 11.96 -12.86 -7.26
C VAL A 334 13.30 -13.10 -6.58
#